data_AF-A0A416A0I8-F1
#
_entry.id   AF-A0A416A0I8-F1
#
_cell.length_a   1.000
_cell.length_b   1.000
_cell.length_c   1.000
_cell.angle_alpha   90.00
_cell.angle_beta   90.00
_cell.angle_gamma   90.00
#
_symmetry.space_group_name_H-M   'P 1'
#
loop_
_entity.id
_entity.type
_entity.pdbx_description
1 polymer ?
#
loop_
_entity_poly.entity_id
_entity_poly.type
_entity_poly.pdbx_seq_one_letter_code
_entity_poly.pdbx_strand_id
1 'polypeptide(L)'
;MKRLIVATLMATMIPAAPALTGTYAKTAVVSEIDQAADVVHVETPSGIKYEFSGCEDYELGDFVSLLMDDKGTVDIRDDEVLAATYAGCSMMDMIDMRNVLCIEDSGEGVLITTTDGGYYWER
;
A
#
# COMPACT_ATOMS: atom_id res chain seq x y z
N MET A 1 21.13 -41.49 -52.40
CA MET A 1 19.96 -41.22 -51.54
C MET A 1 20.47 -40.67 -50.21
N LYS A 2 20.25 -39.38 -49.92
CA LYS A 2 20.73 -38.72 -48.68
C LYS A 2 19.71 -38.95 -47.57
N ARG A 3 20.12 -39.57 -46.46
CA ARG A 3 19.30 -39.75 -45.26
C ARG A 3 19.39 -38.49 -44.41
N LEU A 4 18.28 -37.78 -44.26
CA LEU A 4 18.15 -36.65 -43.36
C LEU A 4 17.88 -37.19 -41.95
N ILE A 5 18.78 -36.93 -41.00
CA ILE A 5 18.54 -37.22 -39.58
C ILE A 5 17.96 -35.94 -38.97
N VAL A 6 16.70 -36.00 -38.59
CA VAL A 6 16.04 -34.93 -37.82
C VAL A 6 16.24 -35.25 -36.35
N ALA A 7 17.09 -34.47 -35.67
CA ALA A 7 17.25 -34.54 -34.22
C ALA A 7 16.27 -33.56 -33.57
N THR A 8 15.25 -34.10 -32.89
CA THR A 8 14.32 -33.29 -32.10
C THR A 8 15.01 -32.87 -30.81
N LEU A 9 15.30 -31.57 -30.68
CA LEU A 9 15.84 -30.99 -29.45
C LEU A 9 14.69 -30.83 -28.44
N MET A 10 14.62 -31.71 -27.44
CA MET A 10 13.72 -31.52 -26.31
C MET A 10 14.33 -30.48 -25.37
N ALA A 11 13.76 -29.28 -25.33
CA ALA A 11 14.12 -28.27 -24.36
C ALA A 11 13.68 -28.75 -22.97
N THR A 12 14.63 -29.18 -22.14
CA THR A 12 14.40 -29.41 -20.72
C THR A 12 14.22 -28.05 -20.04
N MET A 13 13.01 -27.75 -19.57
CA MET A 13 12.81 -26.62 -18.66
C MET A 13 13.55 -26.94 -17.36
N ILE A 14 14.67 -26.26 -17.14
CA ILE A 14 15.33 -26.26 -15.84
C ILE A 14 14.36 -25.52 -14.90
N PRO A 15 13.90 -26.13 -13.79
CA PRO A 15 13.11 -25.39 -12.83
C PRO A 15 13.96 -24.20 -12.36
N ALA A 16 13.39 -23.00 -12.46
CA ALA A 16 14.01 -21.81 -11.90
C ALA A 16 14.35 -22.12 -10.43
N ALA A 17 15.57 -21.79 -10.01
CA ALA A 17 15.93 -21.86 -8.60
C ALA A 17 14.83 -21.13 -7.80
N PRO A 18 14.40 -21.66 -6.64
CA PRO A 18 13.40 -20.98 -5.83
C PRO A 18 13.87 -19.55 -5.62
N ALA A 19 13.06 -18.58 -6.02
CA ALA A 19 13.37 -17.19 -5.80
C ALA A 19 13.54 -17.02 -4.30
N LEU A 20 14.61 -16.34 -3.86
CA LEU A 20 14.77 -15.98 -2.46
C LEU A 20 13.66 -14.97 -2.15
N THR A 21 12.57 -15.44 -1.55
CA THR A 21 11.46 -14.58 -1.12
C THR A 21 11.90 -13.80 0.11
N GLY A 22 11.85 -12.48 0.01
CA GLY A 22 12.05 -11.54 1.11
C GLY A 22 10.71 -11.09 1.70
N THR A 23 10.76 -10.64 2.95
CA THR A 23 9.64 -9.95 3.57
C THR A 23 9.97 -8.51 3.81
N TYR A 24 9.02 -7.61 3.61
CA TYR A 24 9.22 -6.18 3.85
C TYR A 24 7.97 -5.52 4.42
N ALA A 25 8.14 -4.36 5.04
CA ALA A 25 7.03 -3.59 5.61
C ALA A 25 6.50 -2.57 4.59
N LYS A 26 5.18 -2.39 4.55
CA LYS A 26 4.53 -1.40 3.70
C LYS A 26 3.37 -0.76 4.44
N THR A 27 3.12 0.53 4.22
CA THR A 27 1.98 1.24 4.80
C THR A 27 0.94 1.51 3.71
N ALA A 28 -0.33 1.31 4.04
CA ALA A 28 -1.46 1.59 3.17
C ALA A 28 -2.62 2.20 3.98
N VAL A 29 -3.65 2.67 3.28
CA VAL A 29 -4.89 3.20 3.84
C VAL A 29 -6.04 2.26 3.47
N VAL A 30 -6.91 1.93 4.41
CA VAL A 30 -8.16 1.22 4.14
C VAL A 30 -9.03 2.05 3.19
N SER A 31 -9.29 1.50 2.01
CA SER A 31 -10.03 2.16 0.93
C SER A 31 -11.42 1.56 0.70
N GLU A 32 -11.63 0.31 1.10
CA GLU A 32 -12.93 -0.37 1.05
C GLU A 32 -12.93 -1.55 2.03
N ILE A 33 -14.11 -1.90 2.57
CA ILE A 33 -14.31 -3.06 3.44
C ILE A 33 -15.50 -3.85 2.90
N ASP A 34 -15.26 -5.09 2.48
CA ASP A 34 -16.31 -6.06 2.15
C ASP A 34 -16.58 -6.97 3.35
N GLN A 35 -17.56 -6.56 4.17
CA GLN A 35 -18.02 -7.31 5.33
C GLN A 35 -18.63 -8.67 4.98
N ALA A 36 -19.13 -8.86 3.75
CA ALA A 36 -19.72 -10.14 3.35
C ALA A 36 -18.66 -11.16 2.96
N ALA A 37 -17.57 -10.71 2.34
CA ALA A 37 -16.43 -11.54 1.96
C ALA A 37 -15.38 -11.68 3.07
N ASP A 38 -15.49 -10.88 4.14
CA ASP A 38 -14.46 -10.71 5.18
C ASP A 38 -13.11 -10.28 4.58
N VAL A 39 -13.15 -9.25 3.72
CA VAL A 39 -12.00 -8.71 3.01
C VAL A 39 -11.89 -7.20 3.21
N VAL A 40 -10.68 -6.75 3.55
CA VAL A 40 -10.31 -5.33 3.62
C VAL A 40 -9.44 -5.00 2.41
N HIS A 41 -9.84 -4.00 1.64
CA HIS A 41 -9.06 -3.45 0.55
C HIS A 41 -8.31 -2.21 1.02
N VAL A 42 -7.03 -2.13 0.65
CA VAL A 42 -6.14 -1.04 1.04
C VAL A 42 -5.40 -0.47 -0.15
N GLU A 43 -5.12 0.82 -0.11
CA GLU A 43 -4.41 1.55 -1.15
C GLU A 43 -3.17 2.24 -0.58
N THR A 44 -2.02 2.06 -1.24
CA THR A 44 -0.79 2.76 -0.88
C THR A 44 -0.82 4.21 -1.39
N PRO A 45 0.04 5.11 -0.86
CA PRO A 45 0.16 6.47 -1.40
C PRO A 45 0.54 6.54 -2.89
N SER A 46 1.11 5.46 -3.43
CA SER A 46 1.44 5.31 -4.86
C SER A 46 0.28 4.78 -5.71
N GLY A 47 -0.90 4.56 -5.13
CA GLY A 47 -2.10 4.07 -5.82
C GLY A 47 -2.14 2.55 -6.06
N ILE A 48 -1.30 1.77 -5.39
CA ILE A 48 -1.30 0.30 -5.53
C ILE A 48 -2.27 -0.27 -4.52
N LYS A 49 -3.09 -1.22 -4.98
CA LYS A 49 -4.13 -1.85 -4.17
C LYS A 49 -3.71 -3.24 -3.74
N TYR A 50 -3.98 -3.55 -2.48
CA TYR A 50 -3.83 -4.87 -1.89
C TYR A 50 -5.10 -5.22 -1.11
N GLU A 51 -5.22 -6.48 -0.71
CA GLU A 51 -6.32 -6.95 0.13
C GLU A 51 -5.83 -7.96 1.16
N PHE A 52 -6.56 -8.08 2.27
CA PHE A 52 -6.35 -9.10 3.28
C PHE A 52 -7.67 -9.44 3.99
N SER A 53 -7.74 -10.61 4.62
CA SER A 53 -8.94 -11.04 5.35
C SER A 53 -8.93 -10.62 6.83
N GLY A 54 -10.13 -10.44 7.40
CA GLY A 54 -10.33 -10.08 8.80
C GLY A 54 -10.73 -8.60 8.99
N CYS A 55 -12.03 -8.32 8.91
CA CYS A 55 -12.58 -6.97 8.94
C CYS A 55 -12.76 -6.35 10.34
N GLU A 56 -12.66 -7.15 11.41
CA GLU A 56 -13.30 -6.86 12.70
C GLU A 56 -12.87 -5.53 13.37
N ASP A 57 -11.64 -5.05 13.10
CA ASP A 57 -11.04 -3.88 13.75
C ASP A 57 -10.66 -2.73 12.79
N TYR A 58 -11.22 -2.71 11.56
CA TYR A 58 -10.85 -1.73 10.54
C TYR A 58 -12.01 -0.81 10.15
N GLU A 59 -11.69 0.46 9.93
CA GLU A 59 -12.59 1.48 9.38
C GLU A 59 -11.99 2.13 8.12
N LEU A 60 -12.86 2.71 7.29
CA LEU A 60 -12.44 3.44 6.10
C LEU A 60 -11.52 4.61 6.49
N GLY A 61 -10.34 4.70 5.86
CA GLY A 61 -9.35 5.73 6.17
C GLY A 61 -8.34 5.35 7.24
N ASP A 62 -8.44 4.15 7.83
CA ASP A 62 -7.41 3.65 8.73
C ASP A 62 -6.09 3.42 8.01
N PHE A 63 -5.00 3.78 8.65
CA PHE A 63 -3.67 3.37 8.24
C PHE A 63 -3.42 1.95 8.71
N VAL A 64 -2.84 1.15 7.82
CA VAL A 64 -2.41 -0.22 8.13
C VAL A 64 -0.93 -0.39 7.85
N SER A 65 -0.25 -1.11 8.75
CA SER A 65 1.08 -1.66 8.51
C SER A 65 0.93 -3.08 7.99
N LEU A 66 1.46 -3.31 6.80
CA LEU A 66 1.45 -4.59 6.10
C LEU A 66 2.83 -5.24 6.19
N LEU A 67 2.85 -6.54 6.47
CA LEU A 67 3.98 -7.41 6.19
C LEU A 67 3.76 -8.06 4.83
N MET A 68 4.64 -7.79 3.88
CA MET A 68 4.54 -8.23 2.49
C MET A 68 5.52 -9.38 2.21
N ASP A 69 5.14 -10.30 1.33
CA ASP A 69 6.01 -11.27 0.64
C ASP A 69 6.30 -10.74 -0.77
N ASP A 70 7.58 -10.55 -1.10
CA ASP A 70 8.02 -10.00 -2.41
C ASP A 70 7.97 -11.02 -3.57
N LYS A 71 7.56 -12.27 -3.29
CA LYS A 71 7.54 -13.39 -4.24
C LYS A 71 8.88 -13.66 -4.94
N GLY A 72 9.95 -13.06 -4.45
CA GLY A 72 11.27 -13.04 -5.07
C GLY A 72 11.29 -12.40 -6.46
N THR A 73 10.34 -11.51 -6.78
CA THR A 73 10.32 -10.77 -8.04
C THR A 73 10.63 -9.28 -7.82
N VAL A 74 10.77 -8.54 -8.92
CA VAL A 74 11.00 -7.09 -8.89
C VAL A 74 9.73 -6.30 -9.16
N ASP A 75 8.66 -6.97 -9.60
CA ASP A 75 7.34 -6.34 -9.67
C ASP A 75 6.77 -6.36 -8.25
N ILE A 76 6.01 -5.33 -7.91
CA ILE A 76 5.44 -5.16 -6.56
C ILE A 76 3.93 -5.44 -6.56
N ARG A 77 3.39 -5.79 -7.72
CA ARG A 77 1.96 -6.02 -7.97
C ARG A 77 1.57 -7.48 -7.77
N ASP A 78 2.54 -8.38 -7.77
CA ASP A 78 2.41 -9.79 -7.45
C ASP A 78 2.72 -10.09 -5.97
N ASP A 79 3.21 -9.10 -5.22
CA ASP A 79 3.43 -9.20 -3.78
C ASP A 79 2.14 -9.55 -3.01
N GLU A 80 2.29 -10.33 -1.94
CA GLU A 80 1.18 -10.80 -1.11
C GLU A 80 1.25 -10.22 0.29
N VAL A 81 0.09 -9.88 0.87
CA VAL A 81 -0.02 -9.48 2.27
C VAL A 81 0.00 -10.73 3.16
N LEU A 82 1.02 -10.85 4.00
CA LEU A 82 1.13 -11.93 4.99
C LEU A 82 0.43 -11.60 6.32
N ALA A 83 0.45 -10.33 6.70
CA ALA A 83 -0.20 -9.83 7.90
C ALA A 83 -0.51 -8.34 7.79
N ALA A 84 -1.58 -7.91 8.45
CA ALA A 84 -1.94 -6.51 8.61
C ALA A 84 -2.08 -6.18 10.10
N THR A 85 -1.76 -4.94 10.47
CA THR A 85 -1.95 -4.42 11.83
C THR A 85 -2.34 -2.95 11.74
N TYR A 86 -3.33 -2.55 12.54
CA TYR A 86 -3.73 -1.15 12.68
C TYR A 86 -2.52 -0.25 13.01
N ALA A 87 -2.39 0.86 12.29
CA ALA A 87 -1.26 1.79 12.39
C ALA A 87 -1.68 3.23 12.68
N GLY A 88 -2.95 3.45 13.01
CA GLY A 88 -3.54 4.78 13.21
C GLY A 88 -4.67 5.04 12.22
N CYS A 89 -5.24 6.23 12.25
CA CYS A 89 -6.28 6.65 11.34
C CYS A 89 -5.93 7.99 10.69
N SER A 90 -6.39 8.19 9.46
CA SER A 90 -6.46 9.53 8.89
C SER A 90 -7.50 10.31 9.68
N MET A 91 -7.09 11.31 10.47
CA MET A 91 -8.06 12.22 11.07
C MET A 91 -8.78 12.94 9.91
N MET A 92 -10.11 12.79 9.81
CA MET A 92 -10.92 13.49 8.81
C MET A 92 -10.71 15.02 8.83
N ASP A 93 -10.20 15.57 9.94
CA ASP A 93 -9.95 17.01 10.14
C ASP A 93 -8.47 17.40 10.01
N MET A 94 -7.61 16.59 9.37
CA MET A 94 -6.25 17.03 9.06
C MET A 94 -6.25 18.15 8.02
N ILE A 95 -5.43 19.18 8.26
CA ILE A 95 -5.24 20.27 7.31
C ILE A 95 -4.69 19.69 5.99
N ASP A 96 -5.39 19.91 4.88
CA ASP A 96 -4.86 19.57 3.56
C ASP A 96 -3.68 20.51 3.24
N MET A 97 -2.47 19.98 3.36
CA MET A 97 -1.24 20.74 3.13
C MET A 97 -1.11 21.28 1.70
N ARG A 98 -1.85 20.72 0.72
CA ARG A 98 -1.89 21.25 -0.65
C ARG A 98 -2.67 22.56 -0.74
N ASN A 99 -3.59 22.78 0.19
CA ASN A 99 -4.39 23.99 0.29
C ASN A 99 -3.71 25.06 1.14
N VAL A 100 -2.64 24.74 1.88
CA VAL A 100 -1.93 25.72 2.72
C VAL A 100 -1.24 26.78 1.87
N LEU A 101 -1.62 28.04 2.10
CA LEU A 101 -1.06 29.23 1.47
C LEU A 101 0.04 29.86 2.32
N CYS A 102 -0.15 29.92 3.64
CA CYS A 102 0.85 30.42 4.57
C CYS A 102 0.73 29.80 5.96
N ILE A 103 1.83 29.81 6.71
CA ILE A 103 1.92 29.44 8.12
C ILE A 103 2.66 30.57 8.83
N GLU A 104 2.01 31.21 9.79
CA GLU A 104 2.53 32.40 10.47
C GLU A 104 2.44 32.23 11.99
N ASP A 105 3.42 32.78 12.71
CA ASP A 105 3.35 32.96 14.17
C ASP A 105 2.52 34.21 14.45
N SER A 106 1.44 34.04 15.20
CA SER A 106 0.52 35.13 15.59
C SER A 106 0.93 35.84 16.88
N GLY A 107 1.94 35.32 17.60
CA GLY A 107 2.32 35.76 18.94
C GLY A 107 1.59 35.03 20.08
N GLU A 108 0.39 34.49 19.83
CA GLU A 108 -0.40 33.68 20.79
C GLU A 108 -0.55 32.21 20.35
N GLY A 109 -0.12 31.90 19.13
CA GLY A 109 -0.29 30.60 18.50
C GLY A 109 0.15 30.60 17.03
N VAL A 110 -0.23 29.56 16.30
CA VAL A 110 0.05 29.43 14.86
C VAL A 110 -1.22 29.69 14.05
N LEU A 111 -1.12 30.58 13.07
CA LEU A 111 -2.15 30.79 12.06
C LEU A 111 -1.76 30.07 10.76
N ILE A 112 -2.61 29.18 10.28
CA ILE A 112 -2.45 28.47 9.01
C ILE A 112 -3.55 28.95 8.08
N THR A 113 -3.19 29.63 7.00
CA THR A 113 -4.15 30.06 5.97
C THR A 113 -4.19 29.01 4.87
N THR A 114 -5.39 28.53 4.53
CA THR A 114 -5.63 27.62 3.41
C THR A 114 -6.47 28.30 2.31
N THR A 115 -6.56 27.67 1.13
CA THR A 115 -7.38 28.16 0.02
C THR A 115 -8.89 28.12 0.29
N ASP A 116 -9.30 27.33 1.27
CA ASP A 116 -10.69 27.05 1.66
C ASP A 116 -11.06 27.58 3.07
N GLY A 117 -10.12 28.18 3.80
CA GLY A 117 -10.35 28.66 5.16
C GLY A 117 -9.07 29.04 5.89
N GLY A 118 -9.15 29.30 7.19
CA GLY A 118 -7.98 29.50 8.05
C GLY A 118 -8.14 28.70 9.33
N TYR A 119 -7.08 28.01 9.73
CA TYR A 119 -7.00 27.27 10.99
C TYR A 119 -6.13 28.06 11.96
N TYR A 120 -6.63 28.22 13.18
CA TYR A 120 -5.90 28.90 14.25
C TYR A 120 -5.68 27.94 15.41
N TRP A 121 -4.45 27.85 15.87
CA TRP A 121 -4.06 26.96 16.95
C TRP A 121 -3.31 27.72 18.04
N GLU A 122 -3.97 27.91 19.19
CA GLU A 122 -3.37 28.47 20.41
C GLU A 122 -2.75 27.35 21.26
N ARG A 123 -1.64 27.64 21.94
CA ARG A 123 -0.91 26.67 22.76
C ARG A 123 -1.43 26.56 24.18
#